data_AF-A0AAV4G2P9-F1
#
_entry.id   AF-A0AAV4G2P9-F1
#
_cell.length_a   1.000
_cell.length_b   1.000
_cell.length_c   1.000
_cell.angle_alpha   90.00
_cell.angle_beta   90.00
_cell.angle_gamma   90.00
#
_symmetry.space_group_name_H-M   'P 1'
#
loop_
_entity.id
_entity.type
_entity.pdbx_description
1 polymer ?
#
loop_
_entity_poly.entity_id
_entity_poly.type
_entity_poly.pdbx_seq_one_letter_code
_entity_poly.pdbx_strand_id
1 'polypeptide(L)'
;MATAIKDWSKLEVRAVVRFLFSKGIRHSEIYKPIAETYGEGATSRFRVYQWCAWFGVGRTSLDDEPKSGRPKTSTNEENTTRVDEHIKLTGG
;
A
#
# COMPACT_ATOMS: atom_id res chain seq x y z
N MET A 1 -3.58 -16.64 -25.48
CA MET A 1 -2.45 -16.11 -24.70
C MET A 1 -2.99 -15.01 -23.80
N ALA A 2 -2.78 -15.09 -22.48
CA ALA A 2 -3.14 -14.00 -21.59
C ALA A 2 -2.24 -12.80 -21.90
N THR A 3 -2.85 -11.67 -22.24
CA THR A 3 -2.13 -10.43 -22.52
C THR A 3 -1.76 -9.79 -21.19
N ALA A 4 -0.47 -9.53 -20.98
CA ALA A 4 -0.01 -8.84 -19.77
C ALA A 4 -0.60 -7.42 -19.74
N ILE A 5 -1.36 -7.10 -18.69
CA ILE A 5 -1.88 -5.77 -18.40
C ILE A 5 -0.68 -4.93 -17.94
N LYS A 6 -0.38 -3.85 -18.67
CA LYS A 6 0.79 -2.99 -18.42
C LYS A 6 0.51 -1.85 -17.45
N ASP A 7 -0.72 -1.34 -17.46
CA ASP A 7 -1.17 -0.19 -16.67
C ASP A 7 -2.22 -0.62 -15.65
N TRP A 8 -1.79 -1.32 -14.61
CA TRP A 8 -2.68 -1.77 -13.53
C TRP A 8 -2.56 -0.89 -12.29
N SER A 9 -3.66 -0.77 -11.56
CA SER A 9 -3.68 -0.12 -10.25
C SER A 9 -3.67 -1.15 -9.12
N LYS A 10 -3.17 -0.77 -7.94
CA LYS A 10 -3.26 -1.63 -6.74
C LYS A 10 -4.71 -2.00 -6.42
N LEU A 11 -5.64 -1.09 -6.65
CA LEU A 11 -7.06 -1.31 -6.38
C LEU A 11 -7.66 -2.35 -7.34
N GLU A 12 -7.27 -2.32 -8.61
CA GLU A 12 -7.66 -3.32 -9.59
C GLU A 12 -7.17 -4.72 -9.21
N VAL A 13 -5.88 -4.86 -8.88
CA VAL A 13 -5.32 -6.15 -8.46
C VAL A 13 -6.04 -6.69 -7.23
N ARG A 14 -6.38 -5.83 -6.25
CA ARG A 14 -7.16 -6.21 -5.05
C ARG A 14 -8.59 -6.61 -5.38
N ALA A 15 -9.24 -5.94 -6.31
CA ALA A 15 -10.57 -6.32 -6.79
C ALA A 15 -10.55 -7.71 -7.42
N VAL A 16 -9.52 -8.01 -8.21
CA VAL A 16 -9.33 -9.35 -8.80
C VAL A 16 -9.05 -10.40 -7.73
N VAL A 17 -8.23 -10.10 -6.71
CA VAL A 17 -8.06 -11.00 -5.55
C VAL A 17 -9.42 -11.28 -4.90
N ARG A 18 -10.24 -10.25 -4.66
CA ARG A 18 -11.57 -10.40 -4.05
C ARG A 18 -12.49 -11.30 -4.88
N PHE A 19 -12.50 -11.09 -6.19
CA PHE A 19 -13.28 -11.88 -7.14
C PHE A 19 -12.84 -13.35 -7.18
N LEU A 20 -11.53 -13.61 -7.23
CA LEU A 20 -10.99 -14.97 -7.24
C LEU A 20 -11.25 -15.68 -5.91
N PHE A 21 -11.13 -14.96 -4.79
CA PHE A 21 -11.47 -15.46 -3.47
C PHE A 21 -12.97 -15.80 -3.34
N SER A 22 -13.87 -14.93 -3.84
CA SER A 22 -15.31 -15.20 -3.83
C SER A 22 -15.73 -16.35 -4.74
N LYS A 23 -14.90 -16.70 -5.73
CA LYS A 23 -15.05 -17.92 -6.53
C LYS A 23 -14.59 -19.20 -5.81
N GLY A 24 -14.08 -19.11 -4.58
CA GLY A 24 -13.60 -20.24 -3.80
C GLY A 24 -12.21 -20.74 -4.20
N ILE A 25 -11.44 -19.94 -4.95
CA ILE A 25 -10.05 -20.29 -5.28
C ILE A 25 -9.21 -20.21 -4.02
N ARG A 26 -8.38 -21.22 -3.78
CA ARG A 26 -7.54 -21.29 -2.58
C ARG A 26 -6.51 -20.16 -2.58
N HIS A 27 -6.18 -19.66 -1.38
CA HIS A 27 -5.22 -18.56 -1.22
C HIS A 27 -3.88 -18.81 -1.94
N SER A 28 -3.41 -20.06 -1.93
CA SER A 28 -2.17 -20.50 -2.58
C SER A 28 -2.20 -20.46 -4.11
N GLU A 29 -3.39 -20.47 -4.70
CA GLU A 29 -3.59 -20.57 -6.14
C GLU A 29 -3.89 -19.21 -6.78
N ILE A 30 -4.36 -18.22 -6.01
CA ILE A 30 -4.70 -16.87 -6.50
C ILE A 30 -3.48 -16.10 -7.01
N TYR A 31 -2.27 -16.36 -6.48
CA TYR A 31 -1.07 -15.63 -6.90
C TYR A 31 -0.72 -15.85 -8.38
N LYS A 32 -0.86 -17.09 -8.88
CA LYS A 32 -0.47 -17.45 -10.25
C LYS A 32 -1.22 -16.63 -11.33
N PRO A 33 -2.56 -16.60 -11.36
CA PRO A 33 -3.28 -15.83 -12.38
C PRO A 33 -3.03 -14.32 -12.26
N ILE A 34 -2.75 -13.81 -11.06
CA ILE A 34 -2.38 -12.41 -10.89
C ILE A 34 -0.99 -12.12 -11.48
N ALA A 35 0.00 -12.95 -11.18
CA ALA A 35 1.35 -12.77 -11.74
C ALA A 35 1.37 -12.95 -13.26
N GLU A 36 0.58 -13.86 -13.81
CA GLU A 36 0.44 -14.07 -15.27
C GLU A 36 -0.25 -12.89 -15.96
N THR A 37 -1.23 -12.26 -15.32
CA THR A 37 -2.03 -11.18 -15.92
C THR A 37 -1.39 -9.80 -15.71
N TYR A 38 -0.83 -9.54 -14.53
CA TYR A 38 -0.35 -8.23 -14.10
C TYR A 38 1.19 -8.14 -13.97
N GLY A 39 1.88 -9.26 -14.09
CA GLY A 39 3.32 -9.38 -13.84
C GLY A 39 3.68 -9.68 -12.39
N GLU A 40 4.86 -10.26 -12.17
CA GLU A 40 5.35 -10.63 -10.83
C GLU A 40 5.53 -9.44 -9.89
N GLY A 41 5.71 -8.24 -10.43
CA GLY A 41 5.83 -7.00 -9.66
C GLY A 41 4.50 -6.44 -9.12
N ALA A 42 3.36 -7.00 -9.55
CA ALA A 42 2.05 -6.43 -9.22
C ALA A 42 1.65 -6.60 -7.76
N THR A 43 1.92 -7.76 -7.21
CA THR A 43 1.67 -8.07 -5.80
C THR A 43 2.57 -9.22 -5.36
N SER A 44 2.80 -9.33 -4.06
CA SER A 44 3.52 -10.48 -3.49
C SER A 44 2.54 -11.56 -3.02
N ARG A 45 3.02 -12.81 -2.94
CA ARG A 45 2.25 -13.92 -2.34
C ARG A 45 1.72 -13.57 -0.95
N PHE A 46 2.55 -12.91 -0.14
CA PHE A 46 2.17 -12.46 1.20
C PHE A 46 1.01 -11.46 1.17
N ARG A 47 1.03 -10.48 0.25
CA ARG A 47 -0.08 -9.52 0.10
C ARG A 47 -1.37 -10.19 -0.36
N VAL A 48 -1.29 -11.13 -1.30
CA VAL A 48 -2.48 -11.91 -1.72
C VAL A 48 -3.09 -12.63 -0.53
N TYR A 49 -2.26 -13.28 0.30
CA TYR A 49 -2.72 -13.95 1.51
C TYR A 49 -3.38 -12.99 2.51
N GLN A 50 -2.78 -11.83 2.77
CA GLN A 50 -3.38 -10.81 3.65
C GLN A 50 -4.76 -10.35 3.15
N TRP A 51 -4.87 -10.06 1.85
CA TRP A 51 -6.16 -9.66 1.25
C TRP A 51 -7.21 -10.77 1.37
N CYS A 52 -6.85 -12.02 1.09
CA CYS A 52 -7.76 -13.15 1.28
C CYS A 52 -8.21 -13.29 2.74
N ALA A 53 -7.30 -13.15 3.71
CA ALA A 53 -7.64 -13.19 5.12
C ALA A 53 -8.61 -12.06 5.52
N TRP A 54 -8.39 -10.84 5.02
CA TRP A 54 -9.30 -9.72 5.25
C TRP A 54 -10.68 -9.95 4.63
N PHE A 55 -10.75 -10.49 3.41
CA PHE A 55 -12.01 -10.84 2.79
C PHE A 55 -12.73 -11.98 3.53
N GLY A 56 -11.99 -12.94 4.09
CA GLY A 56 -12.52 -14.02 4.91
C GLY A 56 -13.19 -13.53 6.21
N VAL A 57 -12.74 -12.41 6.78
CA VAL A 57 -13.39 -11.77 7.94
C VAL A 57 -14.48 -10.76 7.55
N GLY A 58 -14.84 -10.67 6.28
CA GLY A 58 -15.95 -9.83 5.80
C GLY A 58 -15.58 -8.40 5.41
N ARG A 59 -14.28 -8.05 5.31
CA ARG A 59 -13.86 -6.74 4.78
C ARG A 59 -14.32 -6.59 3.33
N THR A 60 -14.92 -5.46 2.97
CA THR A 60 -15.33 -5.16 1.58
C THR A 60 -14.50 -4.06 0.93
N SER A 61 -13.86 -3.20 1.73
CA SER A 61 -12.98 -2.13 1.25
C SER A 61 -11.72 -2.68 0.58
N LEU A 62 -11.36 -2.09 -0.57
CA LEU A 62 -10.14 -2.37 -1.33
C LEU A 62 -9.01 -1.39 -1.01
N ASP A 63 -9.29 -0.38 -0.19
CA ASP A 63 -8.31 0.62 0.20
C ASP A 63 -7.45 0.09 1.34
N ASP A 64 -6.22 0.60 1.42
CA ASP A 64 -5.43 0.40 2.63
C ASP A 64 -6.14 1.15 3.76
N GLU A 65 -6.20 0.53 4.95
CA GLU A 65 -6.66 1.26 6.13
C GLU A 65 -5.74 2.46 6.36
N PRO A 66 -6.27 3.63 6.78
CA PRO A 66 -5.42 4.73 7.17
C PRO A 66 -4.42 4.19 8.19
N LYS A 67 -3.14 4.16 7.81
CA LYS A 67 -2.09 3.79 8.75
C LYS A 67 -2.23 4.79 9.89
N SER A 68 -2.60 4.31 11.07
CA SER A 68 -2.40 5.04 12.30
C SER A 68 -0.90 5.20 12.50
N GLY A 69 -0.29 6.07 11.70
CA GLY A 69 1.04 6.59 11.95
C GLY A 69 0.93 7.44 13.20
N ARG A 70 1.97 7.37 14.04
CA ARG A 70 2.20 8.34 15.11
C ARG A 70 1.83 9.74 14.60
N PRO A 71 1.00 10.52 15.31
CA PRO A 71 0.75 11.89 14.89
C PRO A 71 2.11 12.57 14.69
N LYS A 72 2.26 13.35 13.63
CA LYS A 72 3.43 14.21 13.44
C LYS A 72 3.39 15.34 14.48
N THR A 73 3.49 15.02 15.76
CA THR A 73 3.83 15.97 16.82
C THR A 73 5.34 16.16 16.79
N SER A 74 5.85 16.92 15.81
CA SER A 74 7.16 17.59 15.84
C SER A 74 7.44 18.29 14.51
N THR A 75 6.77 19.40 14.29
CA THR A 75 7.33 20.58 13.63
C THR A 75 6.57 21.73 14.28
N ASN A 76 6.84 22.04 15.55
CA ASN A 76 7.83 23.06 15.91
C ASN A 76 7.64 24.36 15.11
N GLU A 77 6.44 24.92 15.18
CA GLU A 77 6.16 26.30 14.74
C GLU A 77 6.69 27.32 15.78
N GLU A 78 7.18 26.88 16.94
CA GLU A 78 7.62 27.73 18.05
C GLU A 78 9.15 27.92 18.15
N ASN A 79 9.97 27.23 17.35
CA ASN A 79 11.44 27.35 17.45
C ASN A 79 12.17 27.55 16.11
N THR A 80 11.57 28.29 15.18
CA THR A 80 12.25 28.81 13.98
C THR A 80 12.64 30.29 14.10
N THR A 81 12.30 30.97 15.20
CA THR A 81 12.65 32.39 15.44
C THR A 81 13.86 32.61 16.34
N ARG A 82 14.56 31.56 16.79
CA ARG A 82 15.77 31.70 17.65
C ARG A 82 17.09 31.38 16.96
N VAL A 83 17.06 30.82 15.75
CA VAL A 83 18.30 30.38 15.06
C VAL A 83 18.84 31.44 14.10
N ASP A 84 18.05 32.46 13.75
CA ASP A 84 18.44 33.53 12.80
C ASP A 84 19.07 34.78 13.45
N GLU A 85 19.26 34.80 14.78
CA GLU A 85 19.92 35.94 15.46
C GLU A 85 21.40 35.68 15.83
N HIS A 86 21.91 34.45 15.67
CA HIS A 86 23.29 34.11 16.07
C HIS A 86 24.33 34.08 14.92
N ILE A 87 23.93 34.33 13.67
CA ILE A 87 24.83 34.31 12.48
C ILE A 87 25.17 35.74 12.00
N LYS A 88 25.17 36.75 12.88
CA LYS A 88 25.60 38.13 12.52
C LYS A 88 26.60 38.81 13.47
N LEU A 89 27.17 38.13 14.46
CA LEU A 89 28.10 38.75 15.43
C LEU A 89 29.48 38.10 15.55
N THR A 90 29.90 37.24 14.61
CA THR A 90 31.28 36.74 14.58
C THR A 90 31.87 36.93 13.17
N GLY A 91 32.14 38.19 12.86
CA GLY A 91 32.69 38.65 11.58
C GLY A 91 33.18 40.09 11.74
N GLY A 92 34.22 40.25 12.54
CA GLY A 92 34.98 41.48 12.76
C GLY A 92 36.39 41.10 13.22
#